data_AF-A0AB38GRU8-F1
#
_entry.id   AF-A0AB38GRU8-F1
#
_cell.length_a   1.000
_cell.length_b   1.000
_cell.length_c   1.000
_cell.angle_alpha   90.00
_cell.angle_beta   90.00
_cell.angle_gamma   90.00
#
_symmetry.space_group_name_H-M   'P 1'
#
loop_
_entity.id
_entity.type
_entity.pdbx_description
1 polymer ?
#
loop_
_entity_poly.entity_id
_entity_poly.type
_entity_poly.pdbx_seq_one_letter_code
_entity_poly.pdbx_strand_id
1 'polypeptide(L)'
;MPTKAELQARIEILEKENASLKGMLARAERELSGKLLPEELPPADIPDRVSRWMKSFGLPWEAFWCYEHRRWCDELDSSFPYFAEGNTCPECRR
;
A
#
# COMPACT_ATOMS: atom_id res chain seq x y z
N MET A 1 16.09 -32.85 12.38
CA MET A 1 15.85 -31.89 13.47
C MET A 1 16.40 -30.55 13.02
N PRO A 2 15.64 -29.45 13.11
CA PRO A 2 16.15 -28.13 12.78
C PRO A 2 17.27 -27.77 13.76
N THR A 3 18.33 -27.16 13.23
CA THR A 3 19.47 -26.66 13.98
C THR A 3 19.08 -25.42 14.77
N LYS A 4 19.87 -25.10 15.80
CA LYS A 4 19.70 -23.86 16.57
C LYS A 4 19.73 -22.61 15.67
N ALA A 5 20.57 -22.61 14.63
CA ALA A 5 20.69 -21.50 13.69
C ALA A 5 19.42 -21.31 12.84
N GLU A 6 18.84 -22.40 12.33
CA GLU A 6 17.58 -22.36 11.56
C GLU A 6 16.41 -21.88 12.42
N LEU A 7 16.36 -22.29 13.69
CA LEU A 7 15.35 -21.81 14.63
C LEU A 7 15.51 -20.31 14.92
N GLN A 8 16.74 -19.82 15.08
CA GLN A 8 17.02 -18.41 15.32
C GLN A 8 16.61 -17.54 14.13
N ALA A 9 16.97 -17.94 12.91
CA ALA A 9 16.59 -17.22 11.69
C ALA A 9 15.06 -17.17 11.52
N ARG A 10 14.36 -18.26 11.85
CA ARG A 10 12.90 -18.30 11.81
C ARG A 10 12.25 -17.37 12.85
N ILE A 11 12.82 -17.27 14.05
CA ILE A 11 12.33 -16.33 15.07
C ILE A 11 12.45 -14.91 14.56
N GLU A 12 13.60 -14.53 13.99
CA GLU A 12 13.82 -13.18 13.46
C GLU A 12 12.82 -12.82 12.35
N ILE A 13 12.54 -13.76 11.45
CA ILE A 13 11.51 -13.59 10.41
C ILE A 13 10.13 -13.38 11.04
N LEU A 14 9.74 -14.25 11.98
CA LEU A 14 8.44 -14.18 12.63
C LEU A 14 8.27 -12.91 13.48
N GLU A 15 9.33 -12.42 14.12
CA GLU A 15 9.31 -11.17 14.87
C GLU A 15 9.10 -9.97 13.94
N LYS A 16 9.77 -9.97 12.78
CA LYS A 16 9.58 -8.94 11.75
C LYS A 16 8.18 -8.96 11.17
N GLU A 17 7.64 -10.13 10.86
CA GLU A 17 6.27 -10.30 10.38
C GLU A 17 5.25 -9.84 11.43
N ASN A 18 5.44 -10.24 12.70
CA ASN A 18 4.58 -9.78 13.80
C ASN A 18 4.60 -8.27 13.98
N ALA A 19 5.76 -7.62 13.87
CA ALA A 19 5.87 -6.17 13.95
C ALA A 19 5.09 -5.49 12.80
N SER A 20 5.22 -6.02 11.58
CA SER A 20 4.49 -5.53 10.41
C SER A 20 2.97 -5.67 10.58
N LEU A 21 2.49 -6.86 10.96
CA LEU A 21 1.07 -7.14 11.17
C LEU A 21 0.47 -6.29 12.28
N LYS A 22 1.20 -6.07 13.39
CA LYS A 22 0.76 -5.15 14.46
C LYS A 22 0.60 -3.72 13.96
N GLY A 23 1.51 -3.25 13.10
CA GLY A 23 1.40 -1.94 12.47
C GLY A 23 0.15 -1.81 11.59
N MET A 24 -0.10 -2.82 10.74
CA MET A 24 -1.29 -2.87 9.89
C MET A 24 -2.59 -2.88 10.71
N LEU A 25 -2.63 -3.69 11.79
CA LEU A 25 -3.78 -3.76 12.68
C LEU A 25 -4.06 -2.41 13.34
N ALA A 26 -3.04 -1.74 13.87
CA ALA A 26 -3.19 -0.44 14.51
C ALA A 26 -3.73 0.64 13.54
N ARG A 27 -3.31 0.60 12.27
CA ARG A 27 -3.88 1.47 11.23
C ARG A 27 -5.34 1.15 10.95
N ALA A 28 -5.69 -0.13 10.78
CA ALA A 28 -7.07 -0.55 10.53
C ALA A 28 -8.01 -0.15 11.68
N GLU A 29 -7.56 -0.27 12.93
CA GLU A 29 -8.29 0.20 14.11
C GLU A 29 -8.49 1.74 14.11
N ARG A 30 -7.48 2.49 13.68
CA ARG A 30 -7.60 3.95 13.46
C ARG A 30 -8.60 4.29 12.36
N GLU A 31 -8.59 3.56 11.26
CA GLU A 31 -9.53 3.73 10.15
C GLU A 31 -10.97 3.50 10.60
N LEU A 32 -11.23 2.37 11.28
CA LEU A 32 -12.56 2.04 11.81
C LEU A 32 -13.05 3.07 12.84
N SER A 33 -12.15 3.67 13.61
CA SER A 33 -12.49 4.71 14.60
C SER A 33 -12.50 6.13 14.04
N GLY A 34 -12.21 6.31 12.75
CA GLY A 34 -12.14 7.63 12.10
C GLY A 34 -10.98 8.51 12.61
N LYS A 35 -9.92 7.89 13.15
CA LYS A 35 -8.75 8.55 13.75
C LYS A 35 -7.46 8.26 12.98
N LEU A 36 -7.55 8.23 11.65
CA LEU A 36 -6.36 8.12 10.80
C LEU A 36 -5.40 9.27 11.08
N LEU A 37 -4.12 8.95 11.09
CA LEU A 37 -3.07 9.95 11.19
C LEU A 37 -2.98 10.74 9.88
N PRO A 38 -2.50 12.00 9.90
CA PRO A 38 -2.35 12.80 8.68
C PRO A 38 -1.55 12.11 7.57
N GLU A 39 -0.53 11.33 7.94
CA GLU A 39 0.28 10.54 7.00
C GLU A 39 -0.43 9.32 6.41
N GLU A 40 -1.55 8.87 7.01
CA GLU A 40 -2.37 7.76 6.53
C GLU A 40 -3.50 8.22 5.60
N LEU A 41 -3.69 9.53 5.47
CA LEU A 41 -4.66 10.16 4.59
C LEU A 41 -4.07 10.39 3.19
N PRO A 42 -4.92 10.40 2.14
CA PRO A 42 -4.48 10.74 0.80
C PRO A 42 -3.84 12.15 0.78
N PRO A 43 -2.65 12.34 0.16
CA PRO A 43 -1.93 13.61 0.17
C PRO A 43 -2.60 14.75 -0.60
N ALA A 44 -3.60 14.42 -1.42
CA ALA A 44 -4.37 15.34 -2.24
C ALA A 44 -5.81 14.81 -2.38
N ASP A 45 -6.73 15.64 -2.87
CA ASP A 45 -8.09 15.19 -3.17
C ASP A 45 -8.05 14.04 -4.18
N ILE A 46 -8.78 12.96 -3.86
CA ILE A 46 -8.84 11.74 -4.66
C ILE A 46 -9.70 12.02 -5.91
N PRO A 47 -9.17 11.91 -7.13
CA PRO A 47 -9.96 12.08 -8.35
C PRO A 47 -11.04 11.01 -8.47
N ASP A 48 -12.18 11.34 -9.09
CA ASP A 48 -13.29 10.38 -9.33
C ASP A 48 -12.84 9.10 -10.06
N ARG A 49 -11.83 9.22 -10.93
CA ARG A 49 -11.23 8.07 -11.62
C ARG A 49 -10.57 7.12 -10.64
N VAL A 50 -9.72 7.65 -9.76
CA VAL A 50 -9.01 6.87 -8.73
C VAL A 50 -10.02 6.27 -7.75
N SER A 51 -10.99 7.06 -7.30
CA SER A 51 -12.08 6.57 -6.44
C SER A 51 -12.85 5.40 -7.05
N ARG A 52 -13.07 5.41 -8.37
CA ARG A 52 -13.68 4.27 -9.07
C ARG A 52 -12.76 3.05 -9.10
N TRP A 53 -11.47 3.24 -9.38
CA TRP A 53 -10.51 2.14 -9.35
C TRP A 53 -10.36 1.51 -7.96
N MET A 54 -10.27 2.32 -6.90
CA MET A 54 -10.25 1.83 -5.52
C MET A 54 -11.44 0.89 -5.24
N LYS A 55 -12.64 1.28 -5.69
CA LYS A 55 -13.85 0.45 -5.56
C LYS A 55 -13.80 -0.80 -6.44
N SER A 56 -13.35 -0.67 -7.70
CA SER A 56 -13.30 -1.78 -8.66
C SER A 56 -12.31 -2.86 -8.28
N PHE A 57 -11.15 -2.48 -7.75
CA PHE A 57 -10.06 -3.40 -7.40
C PHE A 57 -10.01 -3.73 -5.91
N GLY A 58 -10.78 -3.04 -5.07
CA GLY A 58 -10.74 -3.21 -3.62
C GLY A 58 -9.39 -2.82 -3.01
N LEU A 59 -8.69 -1.87 -3.64
CA LEU A 59 -7.35 -1.42 -3.24
C LEU A 59 -7.42 -0.01 -2.64
N PRO A 60 -6.52 0.30 -1.68
CA PRO A 60 -6.49 1.60 -1.05
C PRO A 60 -5.84 2.64 -1.99
N TRP A 61 -5.93 3.92 -1.64
CA TRP A 61 -5.51 5.01 -2.53
C TRP A 61 -4.01 4.97 -2.84
N GLU A 62 -3.20 4.42 -1.92
CA GLU A 62 -1.74 4.29 -2.01
C GLU A 62 -1.32 3.50 -3.26
N ALA A 63 -2.14 2.56 -3.73
CA ALA A 63 -1.87 1.78 -4.93
C ALA A 63 -1.95 2.62 -6.23
N PHE A 64 -2.53 3.81 -6.15
CA PHE A 64 -2.78 4.72 -7.26
C PHE A 64 -2.01 6.04 -7.13
N TRP A 65 -1.08 6.13 -6.17
CA TRP A 65 -0.29 7.32 -5.91
C TRP A 65 1.15 7.15 -6.37
N CYS A 66 1.63 8.06 -7.22
CA CYS A 66 3.03 8.15 -7.58
C CYS A 66 3.77 8.95 -6.49
N TYR A 67 4.62 8.28 -5.72
CA TYR A 67 5.41 8.89 -4.64
C TYR A 67 6.54 9.79 -5.16
N GLU A 68 7.07 9.50 -6.36
CA GLU A 68 8.16 10.29 -6.97
C GLU A 68 7.70 11.69 -7.37
N HIS A 69 6.61 11.76 -8.14
CA HIS A 69 6.08 13.03 -8.66
C HIS A 69 4.98 13.62 -7.77
N ARG A 70 4.56 12.90 -6.72
CA ARG A 70 3.47 13.29 -5.82
C ARG A 70 2.19 13.61 -6.60
N ARG A 71 1.84 12.70 -7.52
CA ARG A 71 0.68 12.79 -8.41
C ARG A 71 -0.14 11.50 -8.37
N TRP A 72 -1.43 11.62 -8.65
CA TRP A 72 -2.27 10.46 -8.93
C TRP A 72 -1.86 9.81 -10.25
N CYS A 73 -1.83 8.48 -10.28
CA CYS A 73 -1.75 7.73 -11.52
C CYS A 73 -3.00 8.02 -12.36
N ASP A 74 -2.81 8.29 -13.65
CA ASP A 74 -3.91 8.55 -14.58
C ASP A 74 -4.13 7.38 -15.56
N GLU A 75 -3.19 6.44 -15.60
CA GLU A 75 -3.23 5.23 -16.40
C GLU A 75 -2.75 4.03 -15.57
N LEU A 76 -3.47 2.91 -15.71
CA LEU A 76 -3.11 1.64 -15.11
C LEU A 76 -2.65 0.69 -16.22
N ASP A 77 -1.63 -0.11 -15.95
CA ASP A 77 -1.19 -1.11 -16.93
C ASP A 77 -2.20 -2.26 -17.05
N SER A 78 -2.02 -3.10 -18.08
CA SER A 78 -2.89 -4.26 -18.33
C SER A 78 -2.71 -5.40 -17.32
N SER A 79 -1.64 -5.36 -16.54
CA SER A 79 -1.26 -6.36 -15.54
C SER A 79 -1.83 -6.02 -14.15
N PHE A 80 -2.34 -4.81 -13.96
CA PHE A 80 -3.02 -4.37 -12.75
C PHE A 80 -4.32 -5.19 -12.55
N PRO A 81 -4.63 -5.64 -11.31
CA PRO A 81 -4.03 -5.28 -10.02
C PRO A 81 -2.88 -6.18 -9.55
N TYR A 82 -2.41 -7.13 -10.36
CA TYR A 82 -1.39 -8.10 -9.93
C TYR A 82 0.03 -7.50 -9.93
N PHE A 83 0.30 -6.63 -10.90
CA PHE A 83 1.52 -5.84 -10.98
C PHE A 83 1.14 -4.37 -11.16
N ALA A 84 1.84 -3.47 -10.49
CA ALA A 84 1.58 -2.02 -10.52
C ALA A 84 2.76 -1.22 -11.11
N GLU A 85 3.76 -1.91 -11.64
CA GLU A 85 5.02 -1.33 -12.12
C GLU A 85 4.83 -0.47 -13.38
N GLY A 86 3.78 -0.73 -14.17
CA GLY A 86 3.43 0.06 -15.35
C GLY A 86 2.35 1.12 -15.07
N ASN A 87 1.86 1.25 -13.83
CA ASN A 87 0.96 2.35 -13.48
C ASN A 87 1.73 3.66 -13.51
N THR A 88 1.28 4.61 -14.32
CA THR A 88 2.01 5.86 -14.52
C THR A 88 1.17 7.07 -14.14
N CYS A 89 1.87 8.08 -13.61
CA CYS A 89 1.33 9.43 -13.52
C CYS A 89 1.76 10.25 -14.76
N PRO A 90 1.16 11.43 -14.99
CA PRO A 90 1.47 12.26 -16.15
C PRO A 90 2.94 12.66 -16.28
N GLU A 91 3.68 12.69 -15.17
CA GLU A 91 5.10 13.06 -15.17
C GLU A 91 6.01 11.86 -15.44
N CYS A 92 5.68 10.65 -14.97
CA CYS A 92 6.43 9.42 -15.31
C CYS A 92 6.38 9.05 -16.80
N ARG A 93 5.34 9.50 -17.53
CA ARG A 93 5.18 9.22 -18.96
C ARG A 93 5.98 10.18 -19.86
N ARG A 94 6.46 11.30 -19.31
CA ARG A 94 7.23 12.32 -20.06
C ARG A 94 8.70 11.93 -20.14
#